data_AF-A0A971HV20-F1
#
_entry.id   AF-A0A971HV20-F1
#
_cell.length_a   1.000
_cell.length_b   1.000
_cell.length_c   1.000
_cell.angle_alpha   90.00
_cell.angle_beta   90.00
_cell.angle_gamma   90.00
#
_symmetry.space_group_name_H-M   'P 1'
#
loop_
_entity.id
_entity.type
_entity.pdbx_description
1 polymer ?
#
loop_
_entity_poly.entity_id
_entity_poly.type
_entity_poly.pdbx_seq_one_letter_code
_entity_poly.pdbx_strand_id
1 'polypeptide(L)'
;QAIAYGSGDTNFRVHVVDTKPQFQIGADAGENMKIGIGSMTSQALGIDKIDLTSVDGAEDALEKLNQALDTVSSQRSKLGAYQNRLEYSISNLQNTTTNMTAAESRIRDVDIASEMTEYTRNQILSQAGTSMLAQANALPQTALSLLQGA
;
A
#
# COMPACT_ATOMS: atom_id res chain seq x y z
N GLN A 1 35.65 41.28 3.24
CA GLN A 1 34.54 41.42 2.27
C GLN A 1 35.04 40.96 0.92
N ALA A 2 34.59 39.80 0.47
CA ALA A 2 34.62 39.34 -0.93
C ALA A 2 33.70 38.11 -0.98
N ILE A 3 32.41 38.38 -1.09
CA ILE A 3 31.40 37.36 -1.39
C ILE A 3 31.47 37.17 -2.90
N ALA A 4 32.08 36.07 -3.32
CA ALA A 4 32.03 35.63 -4.71
C ALA A 4 30.60 35.15 -4.98
N TYR A 5 29.77 36.04 -5.53
CA TYR A 5 28.51 35.65 -6.14
C TYR A 5 28.83 34.98 -7.47
N GLY A 6 28.86 33.64 -7.46
CA GLY A 6 28.86 32.86 -8.69
C GLY A 6 27.57 33.14 -9.45
N SER A 7 27.68 33.76 -10.63
CA SER A 7 26.59 33.86 -11.60
C SER A 7 26.39 32.50 -12.26
N GLY A 8 25.76 31.57 -11.55
CA GLY A 8 25.21 30.34 -12.09
C GLY A 8 23.70 30.51 -12.27
N ASP A 9 23.18 30.14 -13.44
CA ASP A 9 21.75 30.13 -13.71
C ASP A 9 21.00 29.34 -12.61
N THR A 10 20.14 30.03 -11.86
CA THR A 10 19.29 29.41 -10.82
C THR A 10 18.28 28.43 -11.40
N ASN A 11 18.14 28.36 -12.73
CA ASN A 11 17.35 27.35 -13.45
C ASN A 11 18.11 26.06 -13.79
N PHE A 12 19.35 25.88 -13.33
CA PHE A 12 20.03 24.59 -13.52
C PHE A 12 19.37 23.50 -12.67
N ARG A 13 18.37 22.83 -13.24
CA ARG A 13 17.73 21.64 -12.66
C ARG A 13 18.36 20.41 -13.30
N VAL A 14 19.27 19.74 -12.58
CA VAL A 14 19.70 18.39 -12.95
C VAL A 14 18.57 17.43 -12.61
N HIS A 15 17.89 16.93 -13.63
CA HIS A 15 16.97 15.82 -13.46
C HIS A 15 17.80 14.53 -13.36
N VAL A 16 18.15 14.13 -12.14
CA VAL A 16 18.77 12.81 -11.91
C VAL A 16 17.67 11.76 -12.03
N VAL A 17 17.57 11.12 -13.20
CA VAL A 17 16.72 9.94 -13.37
C VAL A 17 17.46 8.75 -12.76
N ASP A 18 17.01 8.27 -11.59
CA ASP A 18 17.46 6.98 -11.08
C ASP A 18 16.87 5.88 -11.98
N THR A 19 17.63 5.42 -12.98
CA THR A 19 17.21 4.38 -13.94
C THR A 19 17.23 2.97 -13.33
N LYS A 20 17.51 2.84 -12.03
CA LYS A 20 17.45 1.55 -11.35
C LYS A 20 16.00 1.09 -11.25
N PRO A 21 15.70 -0.20 -11.50
CA PRO A 21 14.37 -0.73 -11.29
C PRO A 21 13.97 -0.53 -9.82
N GLN A 22 12.84 0.14 -9.61
CA GLN A 22 12.25 0.37 -8.30
C GLN A 22 10.84 -0.22 -8.26
N PHE A 23 10.52 -0.89 -7.16
CA PHE A 23 9.20 -1.44 -6.90
C PHE A 23 8.55 -0.66 -5.77
N GLN A 24 7.32 -0.18 -5.97
CA GLN A 24 6.49 0.31 -4.88
C GLN A 24 5.98 -0.91 -4.11
N ILE A 25 6.34 -1.01 -2.83
CA ILE A 25 6.08 -2.19 -1.99
C ILE A 25 5.20 -1.86 -0.77
N GLY A 26 4.59 -0.68 -0.77
CA GLY A 26 3.73 -0.19 0.30
C GLY A 26 2.69 0.79 -0.20
N ALA A 27 1.76 1.16 0.68
CA ALA A 27 0.62 2.02 0.35
C ALA A 27 1.01 3.51 0.26
N ASP A 28 2.03 3.91 0.99
CA ASP A 28 2.42 5.31 1.13
C ASP A 28 3.59 5.70 0.22
N ALA A 29 3.69 7.00 -0.06
CA ALA A 29 4.78 7.56 -0.85
C ALA A 29 6.13 7.35 -0.14
N GLY A 30 7.11 6.81 -0.88
CA GLY A 30 8.46 6.54 -0.35
C GLY A 30 8.68 5.10 0.09
N GLU A 31 7.64 4.26 0.13
CA GLU A 31 7.74 2.82 0.39
C GLU A 31 8.22 2.05 -0.85
N ASN A 32 9.44 2.37 -1.29
CA ASN A 32 10.04 1.84 -2.51
C ASN A 32 11.20 0.89 -2.21
N MET A 33 11.24 -0.25 -2.89
CA MET A 33 12.39 -1.14 -2.93
C MET A 33 13.18 -0.90 -4.21
N LYS A 34 14.41 -0.38 -4.06
CA LYS A 34 15.35 -0.23 -5.18
C LYS A 34 16.10 -1.53 -5.41
N ILE A 35 16.09 -2.03 -6.65
CA ILE A 35 16.82 -3.23 -7.05
C ILE A 35 17.96 -2.82 -7.96
N GLY A 36 19.18 -3.24 -7.61
CA GLY A 36 20.37 -3.05 -8.42
C GLY A 36 20.85 -4.37 -9.00
N ILE A 37 20.87 -4.47 -10.33
CA ILE A 37 21.50 -5.58 -11.05
C ILE A 37 22.72 -5.02 -11.77
N GLY A 38 23.91 -5.42 -11.33
CA GLY A 38 25.15 -5.10 -12.05
C GLY A 38 25.18 -5.79 -13.41
N SER A 39 25.94 -5.24 -14.37
CA SER A 39 26.16 -5.92 -15.64
C SER A 39 26.87 -7.26 -15.41
N MET A 40 26.27 -8.36 -15.88
CA MET A 40 26.84 -9.72 -15.79
C MET A 40 27.34 -10.20 -17.17
N THR A 41 27.70 -9.27 -18.07
CA THR A 41 28.31 -9.63 -19.37
C THR A 41 29.73 -10.17 -19.17
N SER A 42 30.25 -10.90 -20.16
CA SER A 42 31.62 -11.44 -20.09
C SER A 42 32.67 -10.36 -19.89
N GLN A 43 32.48 -9.19 -20.51
CA GLN A 43 33.36 -8.02 -20.30
C GLN A 43 33.27 -7.47 -18.87
N ALA A 44 32.06 -7.37 -18.31
CA ALA A 44 31.87 -6.87 -16.94
C ALA A 44 32.41 -7.85 -15.88
N LEU A 45 32.43 -9.13 -16.21
CA LEU A 45 32.98 -10.20 -15.37
C LEU A 45 34.48 -10.46 -15.62
N GLY A 46 35.12 -9.76 -16.56
CA GLY A 46 36.56 -9.91 -16.87
C GLY A 46 36.94 -11.21 -17.57
N ILE A 47 35.97 -11.89 -18.18
CA ILE A 47 36.11 -13.19 -18.84
C ILE A 47 35.92 -13.11 -20.37
N ASP A 48 35.98 -11.90 -20.95
CA ASP A 48 35.86 -11.70 -22.40
C ASP A 48 37.10 -12.15 -23.18
N LYS A 49 38.26 -12.16 -22.51
CA LYS A 49 39.55 -12.60 -23.08
C LYS A 49 40.23 -13.57 -22.13
N ILE A 50 39.99 -14.84 -22.38
CA ILE A 50 40.65 -15.95 -21.70
C ILE A 50 41.67 -16.57 -22.67
N ASP A 51 42.88 -16.82 -22.19
CA ASP A 51 43.88 -17.59 -22.93
C ASP A 51 43.92 -19.02 -22.40
N LEU A 52 43.85 -20.00 -23.30
CA LEU A 52 43.93 -21.43 -23.00
C LEU A 52 45.04 -22.12 -23.80
N THR A 53 45.92 -21.33 -24.43
CA THR A 53 46.97 -21.83 -25.32
C THR A 53 48.27 -22.21 -24.59
N SER A 54 48.42 -21.75 -23.35
CA SER A 54 49.55 -22.06 -22.46
C SER A 54 49.05 -22.58 -21.10
N VAL A 55 49.94 -23.27 -20.37
CA VAL A 55 49.63 -23.76 -19.01
C VAL A 55 49.37 -22.58 -18.07
N ASP A 56 50.25 -21.58 -18.07
CA ASP A 56 50.09 -20.37 -17.24
C ASP A 56 48.81 -19.60 -17.60
N GLY A 57 48.50 -19.47 -18.90
CA GLY A 57 47.26 -18.84 -19.35
C GLY A 57 46.01 -19.58 -18.86
N ALA A 58 46.06 -20.92 -18.82
CA ALA A 58 44.97 -21.74 -18.31
C ALA A 58 44.81 -21.63 -16.77
N GLU A 59 45.91 -21.44 -16.02
CA GLU A 59 45.84 -21.18 -14.57
C GLU A 59 45.20 -19.81 -14.29
N ASP A 60 45.63 -18.76 -14.98
CA ASP A 60 45.05 -17.41 -14.89
C ASP A 60 43.57 -17.41 -15.31
N ALA A 61 43.22 -18.20 -16.33
CA ALA A 61 41.85 -18.39 -16.79
C ALA A 61 40.94 -18.95 -15.69
N LEU A 62 41.41 -19.98 -14.99
CA LEU A 62 40.68 -20.60 -13.89
C LEU A 62 40.45 -19.62 -12.74
N GLU A 63 41.46 -18.80 -12.41
CA GLU A 63 41.30 -17.78 -11.37
C GLU A 63 40.22 -16.75 -11.75
N LYS A 64 40.28 -16.21 -12.97
CA LYS A 64 39.27 -15.25 -13.48
C LYS A 64 37.86 -15.85 -13.49
N LEU A 65 37.73 -17.12 -13.89
CA LEU A 65 36.44 -17.81 -13.88
C LEU A 65 35.88 -17.99 -12.46
N ASN A 66 36.72 -18.32 -11.49
CA ASN A 66 36.30 -18.43 -10.09
C ASN A 66 35.79 -17.08 -9.56
N GLN A 67 36.52 -15.99 -9.83
CA GLN A 67 36.10 -14.64 -9.43
C GLN A 67 34.78 -14.22 -10.10
N ALA A 68 34.60 -14.56 -11.38
CA ALA A 68 33.36 -14.31 -12.10
C ALA A 68 32.19 -15.11 -11.50
N LEU A 69 32.40 -16.38 -11.16
CA LEU A 69 31.41 -17.23 -10.50
C LEU A 69 31.01 -16.68 -9.13
N ASP A 70 31.97 -16.24 -8.32
CA ASP A 70 31.71 -15.63 -7.01
C ASP A 70 30.89 -14.34 -7.15
N THR A 71 31.20 -13.53 -8.16
CA THR A 71 30.46 -12.29 -8.46
C THR A 71 29.01 -12.59 -8.84
N VAL A 72 28.79 -13.56 -9.74
CA VAL A 72 27.44 -13.99 -10.15
C VAL A 72 26.68 -14.60 -8.97
N SER A 73 27.34 -15.43 -8.17
CA SER A 73 26.75 -16.05 -6.98
C SER A 73 26.32 -14.99 -5.96
N SER A 74 27.17 -13.99 -5.70
CA SER A 74 26.85 -12.84 -4.85
C SER A 74 25.66 -12.04 -5.40
N GLN A 75 25.62 -11.79 -6.70
CA GLN A 75 24.49 -11.11 -7.34
C GLN A 75 23.18 -11.91 -7.19
N ARG A 76 23.21 -13.23 -7.36
CA ARG A 76 22.05 -14.10 -7.15
C ARG A 76 21.60 -14.13 -5.69
N SER A 77 22.53 -14.15 -4.75
CA SER A 77 22.24 -14.07 -3.31
C SER A 77 21.52 -12.77 -2.97
N LYS A 78 21.98 -11.63 -3.49
CA LYS A 78 21.30 -10.32 -3.33
C LYS A 78 19.88 -10.34 -3.91
N LEU A 79 19.70 -10.93 -5.09
CA LEU A 79 18.37 -11.09 -5.69
C LEU A 79 17.44 -11.96 -4.83
N GLY A 80 17.96 -13.04 -4.25
CA GLY A 80 17.22 -13.87 -3.29
C GLY A 80 16.81 -13.09 -2.04
N ALA A 81 17.70 -12.26 -1.51
CA ALA A 81 17.37 -11.38 -0.38
C ALA A 81 16.27 -10.37 -0.73
N TYR A 82 16.28 -9.79 -1.94
CA TYR A 82 15.20 -8.93 -2.40
C TYR A 82 13.88 -9.68 -2.54
N GLN A 83 13.89 -10.92 -3.06
CA GLN A 83 12.70 -11.78 -3.14
C GLN A 83 12.10 -12.04 -1.75
N ASN A 84 12.92 -12.44 -0.76
CA ASN A 84 12.45 -12.65 0.61
C ASN A 84 11.80 -11.39 1.21
N ARG A 85 12.40 -10.21 0.97
CA ARG A 85 11.83 -8.94 1.42
C ARG A 85 10.50 -8.64 0.72
N LEU A 86 10.37 -8.93 -0.57
CA LEU A 86 9.13 -8.76 -1.32
C LEU A 86 8.05 -9.69 -0.78
N GLU A 87 8.34 -10.97 -0.54
CA GLU A 87 7.40 -11.93 0.04
C GLU A 87 6.92 -11.49 1.43
N TYR A 88 7.84 -11.03 2.29
CA TYR A 88 7.48 -10.49 3.59
C TYR A 88 6.57 -9.25 3.47
N SER A 89 6.91 -8.33 2.56
CA SER A 89 6.13 -7.11 2.32
C SER A 89 4.72 -7.45 1.82
N ILE A 90 4.61 -8.40 0.89
CA ILE A 90 3.32 -8.91 0.38
C ILE A 90 2.49 -9.49 1.52
N SER A 91 3.06 -10.38 2.33
CA SER A 91 2.35 -10.99 3.46
C SER A 91 1.88 -9.94 4.48
N ASN A 92 2.73 -8.96 4.79
CA ASN A 92 2.38 -7.87 5.70
C ASN A 92 1.26 -6.98 5.13
N LEU A 93 1.32 -6.65 3.84
CA LEU A 93 0.29 -5.86 3.16
C LEU A 93 -1.05 -6.60 3.09
N GLN A 94 -1.03 -7.91 2.83
CA GLN A 94 -2.24 -8.74 2.86
C GLN A 94 -2.89 -8.71 4.24
N ASN A 95 -2.12 -8.92 5.31
CA ASN A 95 -2.62 -8.84 6.68
C ASN A 95 -3.19 -7.45 7.00
N THR A 96 -2.47 -6.40 6.62
CA THR A 96 -2.90 -5.01 6.82
C THR A 96 -4.21 -4.73 6.08
N THR A 97 -4.32 -5.17 4.83
CA THR A 97 -5.53 -5.03 4.01
C THR A 97 -6.70 -5.77 4.65
N THR A 98 -6.53 -7.02 5.08
CA THR A 98 -7.59 -7.77 5.76
C THR A 98 -8.05 -7.07 7.05
N ASN A 99 -7.11 -6.57 7.85
CA ASN A 99 -7.44 -5.85 9.08
C ASN A 99 -8.17 -4.52 8.80
N MET A 100 -7.72 -3.78 7.79
CA MET A 100 -8.32 -2.51 7.39
C MET A 100 -9.73 -2.70 6.82
N THR A 101 -9.93 -3.68 5.94
CA THR A 101 -11.26 -4.03 5.42
C THR A 101 -12.21 -4.48 6.53
N ALA A 102 -11.71 -5.26 7.51
CA ALA A 102 -12.53 -5.66 8.66
C ALA A 102 -12.89 -4.47 9.57
N ALA A 103 -11.97 -3.53 9.78
CA ALA A 103 -12.24 -2.30 10.51
C ALA A 103 -13.24 -1.41 9.76
N GLU A 104 -13.09 -1.26 8.44
CA GLU A 104 -14.00 -0.51 7.60
C GLU A 104 -15.41 -1.11 7.62
N SER A 105 -15.54 -2.44 7.49
CA SER A 105 -16.83 -3.13 7.60
C SER A 105 -17.48 -2.83 8.94
N ARG A 106 -16.75 -2.95 10.06
CA ARG A 106 -17.29 -2.64 11.39
C ARG A 106 -17.78 -1.21 11.51
N ILE A 107 -17.03 -0.23 11.00
CA ILE A 107 -17.43 1.18 11.06
C ILE A 107 -18.70 1.37 10.23
N ARG A 108 -18.71 0.90 8.98
CA ARG A 108 -19.85 1.03 8.08
C ARG A 108 -21.10 0.31 8.61
N ASP A 109 -20.94 -0.88 9.18
CA ASP A 109 -22.03 -1.67 9.73
C ASP A 109 -22.61 -1.02 11.01
N VAL A 110 -21.77 -0.41 11.86
CA VAL A 110 -22.22 0.35 13.03
C VAL A 110 -23.00 1.61 12.62
N ASP A 111 -22.50 2.34 11.63
CA ASP A 111 -23.16 3.55 11.13
C ASP A 111 -24.52 3.20 10.50
N ILE A 112 -24.59 2.13 9.69
CA ILE A 112 -25.86 1.64 9.13
C ILE A 112 -26.82 1.17 10.23
N ALA A 113 -26.35 0.44 11.23
CA ALA A 113 -27.20 -0.02 12.33
C ALA A 113 -27.78 1.15 13.15
N SER A 114 -27.01 2.22 13.37
CA SER A 114 -27.48 3.43 14.04
C SER A 114 -28.56 4.14 13.22
N GLU A 115 -28.30 4.38 11.92
CA GLU A 115 -29.25 5.03 11.01
C GLU A 115 -30.55 4.21 10.89
N MET A 116 -30.47 2.88 10.79
CA MET A 116 -31.64 2.01 10.75
C MET A 116 -32.45 2.03 12.04
N THR A 117 -31.79 2.17 13.19
CA THR A 117 -32.45 2.30 14.50
C THR A 117 -33.17 3.63 14.61
N GLU A 118 -32.54 4.73 14.16
CA GLU A 118 -33.17 6.05 14.13
C GLU A 118 -34.32 6.11 13.13
N TYR A 119 -34.14 5.55 11.94
CA TYR A 119 -35.20 5.41 10.94
C TYR A 119 -36.39 4.62 11.51
N THR A 120 -36.14 3.48 12.15
CA THR A 120 -37.18 2.67 12.79
C THR A 120 -37.87 3.43 13.92
N ARG A 121 -37.11 4.14 14.77
CA ARG A 121 -37.65 4.98 15.84
C ARG A 121 -38.57 6.06 15.27
N ASN A 122 -38.14 6.77 14.23
CA ASN A 122 -38.93 7.81 13.57
C ASN A 122 -40.19 7.24 12.93
N GLN A 123 -40.10 6.06 12.31
CA GLN A 123 -41.25 5.37 11.73
C GLN A 123 -42.28 4.97 12.80
N ILE A 124 -41.82 4.42 13.93
CA ILE A 124 -42.67 4.10 15.08
C ILE A 124 -43.27 5.38 15.67
N LEU A 125 -42.50 6.46 15.81
CA LEU A 125 -42.99 7.73 16.34
C LEU A 125 -44.07 8.33 15.44
N SER A 126 -43.91 8.22 14.12
CA SER A 126 -44.90 8.68 13.13
C SER A 126 -46.20 7.85 13.20
N GLN A 127 -46.09 6.52 13.28
CA GLN A 127 -47.27 5.65 13.47
C GLN A 127 -47.94 5.87 14.84
N ALA A 128 -47.16 5.97 15.91
CA ALA A 128 -47.67 6.26 17.24
C ALA A 128 -48.31 7.66 17.30
N GLY A 129 -47.74 8.66 16.63
CA GLY A 129 -48.31 10.00 16.52
C GLY A 129 -49.67 10.00 15.82
N THR A 130 -49.81 9.25 14.72
CA THR A 130 -51.11 9.13 14.02
C THR A 130 -52.14 8.35 14.85
N SER A 131 -51.76 7.24 15.50
CA SER A 131 -52.64 6.50 16.41
C SER A 131 -53.00 7.31 17.67
N MET A 132 -52.06 8.06 18.26
CA MET A 132 -52.32 8.94 19.41
C MET A 132 -53.21 10.11 19.04
N LEU A 133 -53.03 10.73 17.86
CA LEU A 133 -53.95 11.75 17.36
C LEU A 133 -55.35 11.19 17.15
N ALA A 134 -55.48 9.97 16.59
CA ALA A 134 -56.78 9.32 16.45
C ALA A 134 -57.43 9.04 17.82
N GLN A 135 -56.67 8.57 18.81
CA GLN A 135 -57.16 8.30 20.17
C GLN A 135 -57.53 9.59 20.92
N ALA A 136 -56.74 10.66 20.78
CA ALA A 136 -57.00 11.96 21.36
C ALA A 136 -58.20 12.67 20.73
N ASN A 137 -58.50 12.41 19.45
CA ASN A 137 -59.71 12.91 18.80
C ASN A 137 -60.97 12.09 19.15
N ALA A 138 -60.82 10.82 19.53
CA ALA A 138 -61.93 9.96 19.93
C ALA A 138 -62.37 10.18 21.40
N LEU A 139 -61.43 10.52 22.29
CA LEU A 139 -61.69 10.76 23.72
C LEU A 139 -62.75 11.87 24.00
N PRO A 140 -62.76 13.01 23.29
CA PRO A 140 -63.78 14.05 23.46
C PRO A 140 -65.17 13.59 23.04
N GLN A 141 -65.29 12.77 22.00
CA GLN A 141 -66.60 12.28 21.53
C GLN A 141 -67.24 11.30 22.52
N THR A 142 -66.45 10.43 23.14
CA THR A 142 -66.96 9.54 24.19
C THR A 142 -67.36 10.31 25.44
N ALA A 143 -66.61 11.36 25.82
CA ALA A 143 -66.99 12.25 26.90
C ALA A 143 -68.30 13.03 26.61
N LEU A 144 -68.50 13.52 25.39
CA LEU A 144 -69.76 14.16 24.98
C LEU A 144 -70.94 13.17 25.00
N SER A 145 -70.73 11.91 24.61
CA SER A 145 -71.79 10.88 24.66
C SER A 145 -72.20 10.56 26.11
N LEU A 146 -71.29 10.69 27.08
CA LEU A 146 -71.60 10.53 28.50
C LEU A 146 -72.33 11.76 29.09
N LEU A 147 -72.06 12.96 28.56
CA LEU A 147 -72.76 14.20 28.94
C LEU A 147 -74.15 14.35 28.31
N GLN A 148 -74.45 13.63 27.22
CA GLN A 148 -75.77 13.62 26.57
C GLN A 148 -76.62 12.40 26.93
N GLY A 149 -76.02 11.38 27.54
CA GLY A 149 -76.64 10.08 27.86
C GLY A 149 -76.90 9.80 29.35
N ALA A 150 -76.69 10.78 30.23
CA ALA A 150 -77.07 10.77 31.65
C ALA A 150 -77.95 12.00 31.93
#